data_AF-A0A7V9SWF3-F1
#
_entry.id   AF-A0A7V9SWF3-F1
#
_cell.length_a   1.000
_cell.length_b   1.000
_cell.length_c   1.000
_cell.angle_alpha   90.00
_cell.angle_beta   90.00
_cell.angle_gamma   90.00
#
_symmetry.space_group_name_H-M   'P 1'
#
loop_
_entity.id
_entity.type
_entity.pdbx_description
1 polymer ?
#
loop_
_entity_poly.entity_id
_entity_poly.type
_entity_poly.pdbx_seq_one_letter_code
_entity_poly.pdbx_strand_id
1 'polypeptide(L)'
;MNLSYKIVAYLIIVLGIAHQLFAALGGKFNLNVLWFLGSGFAIIFAGFLNVALLRIEPKDTLVRALCAVTNVTVTVLFAVAYFTVLSEPQVIVGILLFALAAVFSLLLKNE
;
A
#
# COMPACT_ATOMS: atom_id res chain seq x y z
N MET A 1 -9.80 -0.89 -17.90
CA MET A 1 -9.05 -0.93 -16.63
C MET A 1 -9.61 -2.00 -15.70
N ASN A 2 -8.77 -2.97 -15.30
CA ASN A 2 -9.22 -4.26 -14.76
C ASN A 2 -9.83 -4.16 -13.36
N LEU A 3 -10.97 -4.81 -13.15
CA LEU A 3 -11.66 -4.97 -11.87
C LEU A 3 -10.68 -5.40 -10.75
N SER A 4 -9.72 -6.27 -11.08
CA SER A 4 -8.68 -6.74 -10.15
C SER A 4 -7.85 -5.61 -9.56
N TYR A 5 -7.43 -4.62 -10.37
CA TYR A 5 -6.64 -3.50 -9.86
C TYR A 5 -7.48 -2.58 -8.95
N LYS A 6 -8.77 -2.38 -9.29
CA LYS A 6 -9.70 -1.66 -8.41
C LYS A 6 -9.81 -2.34 -7.04
N ILE A 7 -9.97 -3.66 -7.03
CA ILE A 7 -10.05 -4.45 -5.78
C ILE A 7 -8.75 -4.27 -4.97
N VAL A 8 -7.58 -4.43 -5.59
CA VAL A 8 -6.28 -4.25 -4.90
C VAL A 8 -6.14 -2.85 -4.31
N ALA A 9 -6.49 -1.80 -5.05
CA ALA A 9 -6.40 -0.42 -4.58
C ALA A 9 -7.24 -0.18 -3.31
N TYR A 10 -8.48 -0.70 -3.28
CA TYR A 10 -9.33 -0.58 -2.09
C TYR A 10 -8.89 -1.47 -0.94
N LEU A 11 -8.38 -2.68 -1.20
CA LEU A 11 -7.82 -3.55 -0.17
C LEU A 11 -6.62 -2.93 0.53
N ILE A 12 -5.77 -2.20 -0.19
CA ILE A 12 -4.67 -1.43 0.40
C ILE A 12 -5.22 -0.41 1.41
N ILE A 13 -6.23 0.38 1.03
CA ILE A 13 -6.83 1.36 1.95
C ILE A 13 -7.43 0.68 3.18
N VAL A 14 -8.18 -0.42 2.99
CA VAL A 14 -8.77 -1.19 4.09
C VAL A 14 -7.70 -1.73 5.04
N LEU A 15 -6.58 -2.25 4.51
CA LEU A 15 -5.44 -2.69 5.32
C LEU A 15 -4.88 -1.55 6.16
N GLY A 16 -4.73 -0.36 5.57
CA GLY A 16 -4.24 0.82 6.27
C GLY A 16 -5.19 1.29 7.37
N ILE A 17 -6.50 1.25 7.13
CA ILE A 17 -7.52 1.52 8.16
C ILE A 17 -7.43 0.50 9.29
N ALA A 18 -7.29 -0.79 8.96
CA ALA A 18 -7.13 -1.84 9.96
C ALA A 18 -5.91 -1.58 10.87
N HIS A 19 -4.79 -1.12 10.30
CA HIS A 19 -3.62 -0.72 11.10
C HIS A 19 -3.94 0.42 12.08
N GLN A 20 -4.71 1.44 11.67
CA GLN A 20 -5.11 2.52 12.57
C GLN A 20 -6.00 2.00 13.72
N LEU A 21 -6.91 1.08 13.42
CA LEU A 21 -7.76 0.46 14.45
C LEU A 21 -6.91 -0.34 15.44
N PHE A 22 -5.96 -1.15 14.97
CA PHE A 22 -5.07 -1.89 15.87
C PHE A 22 -4.17 -0.97 16.71
N ALA A 23 -3.71 0.14 16.15
CA ALA A 23 -2.98 1.14 16.92
C ALA A 23 -3.82 1.73 18.06
N ALA A 24 -5.09 2.06 17.79
CA ALA A 24 -6.02 2.60 18.78
C ALA A 24 -6.30 1.59 19.91
N LEU A 25 -6.29 0.30 19.60
CA LEU A 25 -6.48 -0.78 20.58
C LEU A 25 -5.20 -1.10 21.39
N GLY A 26 -4.03 -0.60 20.98
CA GLY A 26 -2.74 -0.90 21.59
C GLY A 26 -2.47 -0.27 22.97
N GLY A 27 -3.42 0.51 23.50
CA GLY A 27 -3.31 1.12 24.83
C GLY A 27 -2.29 2.25 24.90
N LYS A 28 -1.21 2.08 25.67
CA LYS A 28 -0.18 3.12 25.86
C LYS A 28 0.66 3.29 24.60
N PHE A 29 0.97 4.53 24.25
CA PHE A 29 1.85 4.85 23.13
C PHE A 29 3.23 4.21 23.31
N ASN A 30 3.61 3.35 22.37
CA ASN A 30 4.86 2.60 22.36
C ASN A 30 5.28 2.33 20.90
N LEU A 31 6.41 1.67 20.69
CA LEU A 31 6.93 1.39 19.35
C LEU A 31 5.98 0.57 18.47
N ASN A 32 5.21 -0.36 19.03
CA ASN A 32 4.23 -1.13 18.26
C ASN A 32 3.07 -0.25 17.82
N VAL A 33 2.54 0.59 18.73
CA VAL A 33 1.49 1.56 18.38
C VAL A 33 1.98 2.53 17.31
N LEU A 34 3.21 3.04 17.44
CA LEU A 34 3.82 3.93 16.45
C LEU A 34 4.01 3.23 15.09
N TRP A 35 4.44 1.96 15.10
CA TRP A 35 4.53 1.15 13.89
C TRP A 35 3.18 1.02 13.18
N PHE A 36 2.13 0.64 13.92
CA PHE A 36 0.78 0.52 13.35
C PHE A 36 0.24 1.86 12.84
N LEU A 37 0.39 2.97 13.59
CA LEU A 37 -0.03 4.29 13.14
C LEU A 37 0.71 4.73 11.87
N GLY A 38 2.04 4.68 11.91
CA GLY A 38 2.91 5.18 10.84
C GLY A 38 2.74 4.39 9.55
N SER A 39 2.83 3.06 9.64
CA SER A 39 2.57 2.19 8.48
C SER A 39 1.13 2.32 8.00
N GLY A 40 0.15 2.39 8.90
CA GLY A 40 -1.25 2.59 8.52
C GLY A 40 -1.47 3.84 7.67
N PHE A 41 -0.89 4.98 8.05
CA PHE A 41 -1.02 6.22 7.27
C PHE A 41 -0.31 6.12 5.91
N ALA A 42 0.91 5.55 5.89
CA ALA A 42 1.64 5.33 4.65
C ALA A 42 0.85 4.43 3.68
N ILE A 43 0.25 3.35 4.19
CA ILE A 43 -0.58 2.43 3.42
C ILE A 43 -1.81 3.15 2.86
N ILE A 44 -2.53 3.95 3.67
CA ILE A 44 -3.71 4.71 3.21
C ILE A 44 -3.34 5.68 2.09
N PHE A 45 -2.29 6.47 2.26
CA PHE A 45 -1.87 7.45 1.25
C PHE A 45 -1.38 6.77 -0.04
N ALA A 46 -0.66 5.65 0.07
CA ALA A 46 -0.31 4.86 -1.09
C ALA A 46 -1.56 4.27 -1.79
N GLY A 47 -2.56 3.85 -1.02
CA GLY A 47 -3.87 3.45 -1.54
C GLY A 47 -4.57 4.57 -2.32
N PHE A 48 -4.52 5.81 -1.83
CA PHE A 48 -5.07 6.96 -2.55
C PHE A 48 -4.37 7.22 -3.88
N LEU A 49 -3.05 7.04 -3.98
CA LEU A 49 -2.34 7.12 -5.26
C LEU A 49 -2.78 6.02 -6.23
N ASN A 50 -3.03 4.81 -5.74
CA ASN A 50 -3.59 3.74 -6.58
C ASN A 50 -5.00 4.09 -7.06
N VAL A 51 -5.84 4.69 -6.21
CA VAL A 51 -7.17 5.19 -6.62
C VAL A 51 -7.07 6.37 -7.60
N ALA A 52 -6.07 7.24 -7.45
CA ALA A 52 -5.83 8.32 -8.41
C ALA A 52 -5.45 7.72 -9.78
N LEU A 53 -4.57 6.71 -9.81
CA LEU A 53 -4.19 6.02 -11.04
C LEU A 53 -5.39 5.37 -11.74
N LEU A 54 -6.45 5.01 -11.01
CA LEU A 54 -7.70 4.50 -11.58
C LEU A 54 -8.49 5.53 -12.42
N ARG A 55 -8.19 6.83 -12.28
CA ARG A 55 -8.99 7.92 -12.85
C ARG A 55 -8.24 8.80 -13.83
N ILE A 56 -6.93 8.59 -14.01
CA ILE A 56 -6.13 9.42 -14.90
C ILE A 56 -6.37 9.09 -16.38
N GLU A 57 -6.16 10.09 -17.23
CA GLU A 57 -6.05 9.88 -18.67
C GLU A 57 -4.79 9.06 -19.01
N PRO A 58 -4.77 8.36 -20.17
CA PRO A 58 -3.60 7.60 -20.60
C PRO A 58 -2.26 8.33 -20.62
N LYS A 59 -2.30 9.64 -20.86
CA LYS A 59 -1.11 10.47 -21.05
C LYS A 59 -0.52 11.03 -19.75
N ASP A 60 -1.21 10.88 -18.61
CA ASP A 60 -0.68 11.35 -17.33
C ASP A 60 0.38 10.37 -16.80
N THR A 61 1.63 10.68 -17.13
CA THR A 61 2.80 9.88 -16.74
C THR A 61 3.25 10.15 -15.31
N LEU A 62 2.93 11.31 -14.75
CA LEU A 62 3.38 11.71 -13.42
C LEU A 62 2.67 10.88 -12.34
N VAL A 63 1.34 10.84 -12.36
CA VAL A 63 0.58 10.07 -11.35
C VAL A 63 0.93 8.58 -11.43
N ARG A 64 1.12 8.06 -12.65
CA ARG A 64 1.59 6.69 -12.85
C ARG A 64 2.96 6.45 -12.24
N ALA A 65 3.93 7.32 -12.52
CA ALA A 65 5.28 7.20 -11.99
C ALA A 65 5.29 7.27 -10.46
N LEU A 66 4.57 8.23 -9.87
CA LEU A 66 4.45 8.39 -8.43
C LEU A 66 3.79 7.16 -7.79
N CYS A 67 2.72 6.63 -8.39
CA CYS A 67 2.06 5.43 -7.89
C CYS A 67 2.97 4.21 -7.97
N ALA A 68 3.66 4.00 -9.10
CA ALA A 68 4.58 2.88 -9.28
C ALA A 68 5.77 2.95 -8.30
N VAL A 69 6.41 4.11 -8.18
CA VAL A 69 7.50 4.34 -7.21
C VAL A 69 7.01 4.05 -5.80
N THR A 70 5.85 4.59 -5.41
CA THR A 70 5.27 4.35 -4.08
C THR A 70 5.03 2.87 -3.83
N ASN A 71 4.40 2.16 -4.77
CA ASN A 71 4.10 0.73 -4.62
C ASN A 71 5.38 -0.12 -4.50
N VAL A 72 6.40 0.16 -5.32
CA VAL A 72 7.69 -0.53 -5.24
C VAL A 72 8.39 -0.23 -3.91
N THR A 73 8.48 1.04 -3.52
CA THR A 73 9.11 1.44 -2.25
C THR A 73 8.43 0.78 -1.07
N VAL A 74 7.10 0.82 -0.99
CA VAL A 74 6.37 0.21 0.13
C VAL A 74 6.51 -1.32 0.12
N THR A 75 6.52 -1.96 -1.05
CA THR A 75 6.82 -3.41 -1.16
C THR A 75 8.19 -3.74 -0.58
N VAL A 76 9.22 -2.98 -0.97
CA VAL A 76 10.59 -3.17 -0.47
C VAL A 76 10.66 -2.93 1.03
N LEU A 77 10.03 -1.87 1.55
CA LEU A 77 10.02 -1.58 2.98
C LEU A 77 9.34 -2.69 3.79
N PHE A 78 8.22 -3.24 3.32
CA PHE A 78 7.59 -4.38 3.97
C PHE A 78 8.45 -5.65 3.88
N ALA A 79 9.10 -5.91 2.75
CA ALA A 79 10.00 -7.05 2.61
C ALA A 79 11.19 -6.93 3.57
N VAL A 80 11.84 -5.76 3.63
CA VAL A 80 12.91 -5.48 4.58
C VAL A 80 12.40 -5.67 6.01
N ALA A 81 11.26 -5.10 6.37
CA ALA A 81 10.67 -5.26 7.70
C ALA A 81 10.41 -6.73 8.04
N TYR A 82 9.88 -7.52 7.10
CA TYR A 82 9.61 -8.95 7.29
C TYR A 82 10.87 -9.76 7.61
N PHE A 83 11.95 -9.52 6.86
CA PHE A 83 13.19 -10.29 6.98
C PHE A 83 14.13 -9.80 8.09
N THR A 84 13.91 -8.61 8.66
CA THR A 84 14.85 -8.01 9.62
C THR A 84 14.24 -7.64 10.98
N VAL A 85 12.94 -7.38 11.06
CA VAL A 85 12.31 -6.81 12.27
C VAL A 85 11.07 -7.58 12.71
N LEU A 86 10.17 -7.93 11.80
CA LEU A 86 8.83 -8.40 12.12
C LEU A 86 8.30 -9.42 11.10
N SER A 87 8.54 -10.71 11.36
CA SER A 87 8.10 -11.81 10.50
C SER A 87 6.66 -12.24 10.78
N GLU A 88 5.71 -11.33 10.59
CA GLU A 88 4.29 -11.56 10.90
C GLU A 88 3.41 -11.66 9.63
N PRO A 89 2.30 -12.42 9.66
CA PRO A 89 1.44 -12.62 8.49
C PRO A 89 0.92 -11.32 7.86
N GLN A 90 0.60 -10.28 8.64
CA GLN A 90 0.13 -9.00 8.09
C GLN A 90 1.17 -8.30 7.22
N VAL A 91 2.46 -8.53 7.49
CA VAL A 91 3.56 -7.96 6.70
C VAL A 91 3.61 -8.65 5.33
N ILE A 92 3.42 -9.97 5.29
CA ILE A 92 3.31 -10.74 4.04
C ILE A 92 2.13 -10.24 3.20
N VAL A 93 0.97 -10.00 3.82
CA VAL A 93 -0.21 -9.44 3.13
C VAL A 93 0.12 -8.07 2.52
N GLY A 94 0.84 -7.22 3.26
CA GLY A 94 1.35 -5.95 2.75
C GLY A 94 2.25 -6.11 1.52
N ILE A 95 3.24 -7.01 1.59
CA ILE A 95 4.14 -7.32 0.44
C ILE A 95 3.33 -7.72 -0.79
N LEU A 96 2.41 -8.67 -0.64
CA LEU A 96 1.64 -9.21 -1.77
C LEU A 96 0.74 -8.13 -2.40
N LEU A 97 0.03 -7.35 -1.59
CA LEU A 97 -0.85 -6.28 -2.11
C LEU A 97 -0.06 -5.20 -2.86
N PHE A 98 1.05 -4.73 -2.28
CA PHE A 98 1.86 -3.69 -2.90
C PHE A 98 2.66 -4.19 -4.10
N ALA A 99 3.12 -5.45 -4.11
CA ALA A 99 3.77 -6.05 -5.26
C ALA A 99 2.79 -6.18 -6.45
N LEU A 100 1.56 -6.65 -6.19
CA LEU A 100 0.51 -6.69 -7.21
C LEU A 100 0.16 -5.30 -7.72
N ALA A 101 0.03 -4.31 -6.82
CA ALA A 101 -0.23 -2.93 -7.20
C ALA A 101 0.92 -2.32 -8.03
N ALA A 102 2.17 -2.64 -7.71
CA ALA A 102 3.34 -2.23 -8.49
C ALA A 102 3.27 -2.80 -9.91
N VAL A 103 3.02 -4.11 -10.03
CA VAL A 103 2.84 -4.79 -11.33
C VAL A 103 1.73 -4.13 -12.14
N PHE A 104 0.56 -3.88 -11.54
CA PHE A 104 -0.54 -3.21 -12.23
C PHE A 104 -0.18 -1.79 -12.65
N SER A 105 0.44 -0.99 -11.79
CA SER A 105 0.80 0.40 -12.11
C SER A 105 1.80 0.52 -13.27
N LEU A 106 2.67 -0.48 -13.43
CA LEU A 106 3.67 -0.57 -14.51
C LEU A 106 3.09 -1.15 -15.81
N LEU A 107 2.18 -2.13 -15.72
CA LEU A 107 1.69 -2.87 -16.88
C LEU A 107 0.35 -2.41 -17.44
N LEU A 108 -0.44 -1.64 -16.68
CA LEU A 108 -1.72 -1.09 -17.17
C LEU A 108 -1.45 -0.08 -18.28
N LYS A 109 -1.60 -0.52 -19.53
CA LYS A 109 -1.83 0.38 -20.66
C LYS A 109 -3.20 1.00 -20.46
N ASN A 110 -3.25 2.32 -20.32
CA ASN A 110 -4.50 3.04 -20.38
C ASN A 110 -4.90 3.06 -21.86
N GLU A 111 -5.82 2.17 -22.23
CA GLU A 111 -6.50 2.23 -23.53
C GLU A 111 -7.50 3.40 -23.54
#